data_AF-P93138-F1
#
_entry.id   AF-P93138-F1
#
_cell.length_a   1.000
_cell.length_b   1.000
_cell.length_c   1.000
_cell.angle_alpha   90.00
_cell.angle_beta   90.00
_cell.angle_gamma   90.00
#
_symmetry.space_group_name_H-M   'P 1'
#
loop_
_entity.id
_entity.type
_entity.pdbx_description
1 polymer ?
#
loop_
_entity_poly.entity_id
_entity_poly.type
_entity_poly.pdbx_seq_one_letter_code
_entity_poly.pdbx_strand_id
1 'polypeptide(L)'
;QASRFLFMKNKVRMICDCSAPPVKVVQDDRLPQPLSLCGSTLRAPHGCHAQYMANMGSTASLVMSVTVNEEGDDDTGSDQQQQQQQQRGRKLWGLVVCHHTSPRFVP
;
A
#
# COMPACT_ATOMS: atom_id res chain seq x y z
N GLN A 1 2.12 9.49 8.02
CA GLN A 1 0.67 9.23 7.96
C GLN A 1 0.17 8.87 6.56
N ALA A 2 0.70 9.48 5.48
CA ALA A 2 0.29 9.20 4.08
C ALA A 2 0.30 7.71 3.67
N SER A 3 1.22 6.90 4.22
CA SER A 3 1.26 5.45 3.96
C SER A 3 0.02 4.70 4.45
N ARG A 4 -0.56 5.08 5.60
CA ARG A 4 -1.76 4.42 6.15
C ARG A 4 -2.96 4.62 5.23
N PHE A 5 -3.11 5.82 4.66
CA PHE A 5 -4.17 6.08 3.69
C PHE A 5 -4.01 5.23 2.42
N LEU A 6 -2.78 5.08 1.92
CA LEU A 6 -2.53 4.22 0.77
C LEU A 6 -2.86 2.75 1.03
N PHE A 7 -2.73 2.25 2.27
CA PHE A 7 -3.11 0.88 2.62
C PHE A 7 -4.62 0.64 2.66
N MET A 8 -5.44 1.70 2.76
CA MET A 8 -6.90 1.58 2.59
C MET A 8 -7.29 1.34 1.13
N LYS A 9 -6.51 1.87 0.18
CA LYS A 9 -6.73 1.70 -1.27
C LYS A 9 -5.98 0.47 -1.82
N ASN A 10 -4.74 0.28 -1.41
CA ASN A 10 -3.85 -0.80 -1.82
C ASN A 10 -3.61 -1.74 -0.64
N LYS A 11 -4.38 -2.82 -0.60
CA LYS A 11 -4.39 -3.73 0.55
C LYS A 11 -3.11 -4.56 0.70
N VAL A 12 -2.30 -4.66 -0.35
CA VAL A 12 -1.06 -5.43 -0.37
C VAL A 12 0.05 -4.59 -0.98
N ARG A 13 1.24 -4.64 -0.38
CA ARG A 13 2.44 -4.01 -0.90
C ARG A 13 3.65 -4.91 -0.71
N MET A 14 4.43 -5.08 -1.77
CA MET A 14 5.67 -5.85 -1.75
C MET A 14 6.87 -4.95 -2.07
N ILE A 15 7.98 -5.21 -1.40
CA ILE A 15 9.31 -4.74 -1.75
C ILE A 15 10.18 -5.99 -1.83
N CYS A 16 10.65 -6.32 -3.03
CA CYS A 16 11.45 -7.53 -3.23
C CYS A 16 12.86 -7.39 -2.70
N ASP A 17 13.42 -6.18 -2.77
CA ASP A 17 14.77 -5.83 -2.32
C ASP A 17 14.81 -4.32 -2.00
N CYS A 18 15.16 -3.95 -0.76
CA CYS A 18 15.28 -2.55 -0.35
C CYS A 18 16.60 -1.89 -0.80
N SER A 19 17.59 -2.67 -1.22
CA SER A 19 18.89 -2.20 -1.72
C SER A 19 18.93 -2.02 -3.23
N ALA A 20 17.94 -2.56 -3.96
CA ALA A 20 17.85 -2.42 -5.40
C ALA A 20 17.66 -0.95 -5.83
N PRO A 21 18.45 -0.44 -6.80
CA PRO A 21 18.33 0.94 -7.26
C PRO A 21 16.97 1.17 -7.94
N PRO A 22 16.23 2.25 -7.60
CA PRO A 22 14.97 2.56 -8.25
C PRO A 22 15.15 2.84 -9.76
N VAL A 23 14.26 2.27 -10.57
CA VAL A 23 14.27 2.49 -12.04
C VAL A 23 13.37 3.68 -12.39
N LYS A 24 13.91 4.64 -13.14
CA LYS A 24 13.17 5.83 -13.58
C LYS A 24 12.13 5.45 -14.64
N VAL A 25 10.91 5.92 -14.47
CA VAL A 25 9.85 5.80 -15.49
C VAL A 25 10.02 6.92 -16.52
N VAL A 26 10.11 6.57 -17.80
CA VAL A 26 10.05 7.53 -18.91
C VAL A 26 8.60 7.91 -19.14
N GLN A 27 8.33 9.21 -19.25
CA GLN A 27 6.99 9.77 -19.37
C GLN A 27 6.96 10.77 -20.53
N ASP A 28 5.79 11.00 -21.09
CA ASP A 28 5.59 12.00 -22.14
C ASP A 28 5.68 13.41 -21.52
N ASP A 29 6.46 14.31 -22.14
CA ASP A 29 6.68 15.67 -21.66
C ASP A 29 5.40 16.52 -21.65
N ARG A 30 4.34 16.09 -22.34
CA ARG A 30 3.03 16.75 -22.33
C ARG A 30 2.25 16.50 -21.04
N LEU A 31 2.68 15.58 -20.19
CA LEU A 31 2.01 15.35 -18.91
C LEU A 31 2.28 16.53 -17.96
N PRO A 32 1.23 17.16 -17.40
CA PRO A 32 1.40 18.34 -16.54
C PRO A 32 2.06 18.01 -15.20
N GLN A 33 2.12 16.72 -14.84
CA GLN A 33 2.71 16.23 -13.60
C GLN A 33 3.12 14.75 -13.76
N PRO A 34 4.03 14.25 -12.90
CA PRO A 34 4.43 12.85 -12.94
C PRO A 34 3.25 11.88 -12.77
N LEU A 35 3.30 10.75 -13.49
CA LEU A 35 2.31 9.68 -13.34
C LEU A 35 2.21 9.21 -11.88
N SER A 36 0.99 9.10 -11.37
CA SER A 36 0.75 8.56 -10.03
C SER A 36 0.94 7.04 -10.02
N LEU A 37 1.98 6.57 -9.34
CA LEU A 37 2.24 5.14 -9.13
C LEU A 37 1.62 4.60 -7.83
N CYS A 38 0.72 5.34 -7.18
CA CYS A 38 0.16 4.97 -5.89
C CYS A 38 -0.49 3.58 -5.88
N GLY A 39 -1.08 3.14 -7.00
CA GLY A 39 -1.68 1.81 -7.16
C GLY A 39 -0.79 0.77 -7.84
N SER A 40 0.45 1.11 -8.20
CA SER A 40 1.37 0.16 -8.85
C SER A 40 1.98 -0.80 -7.82
N THR A 41 1.98 -2.09 -8.15
CA THR A 41 2.62 -3.15 -7.36
C THR A 41 4.15 -3.01 -7.35
N LEU A 42 4.72 -2.40 -8.39
CA LEU A 42 6.17 -2.22 -8.58
C LEU A 42 6.68 -0.86 -8.06
N ARG A 43 5.83 -0.08 -7.36
CA ARG A 43 6.23 1.23 -6.86
C ARG A 43 7.40 1.11 -5.86
N ALA A 44 8.53 1.70 -6.23
CA ALA A 44 9.72 1.75 -5.39
C ALA A 44 9.43 2.32 -3.98
N PRO A 45 10.10 1.81 -2.93
CA PRO A 45 10.04 2.43 -1.61
C PRO A 45 10.62 3.85 -1.64
N HIS A 46 10.09 4.70 -0.78
CA HIS A 46 10.74 5.98 -0.49
C HIS A 46 12.09 5.72 0.20
N GLY A 47 13.11 6.53 -0.06
CA GLY A 47 14.48 6.32 0.44
C GLY A 47 14.56 6.15 1.96
N CYS A 48 13.77 6.92 2.72
CA CYS A 48 13.73 6.76 4.18
C CYS A 48 13.25 5.36 4.63
N HIS A 49 12.31 4.76 3.90
CA HIS A 49 11.79 3.44 4.23
C HIS A 49 12.73 2.34 3.75
N ALA A 50 13.39 2.52 2.61
CA ALA A 50 14.46 1.63 2.16
C ALA A 50 15.61 1.58 3.18
N GLN A 51 16.06 2.74 3.66
CA GLN A 51 17.09 2.81 4.70
C GLN A 51 16.61 2.22 6.04
N TYR A 52 15.36 2.44 6.41
CA TYR A 52 14.76 1.83 7.60
C TYR A 52 14.79 0.30 7.53
N MET A 53 14.41 -0.27 6.38
CA MET A 53 14.47 -1.71 6.13
C MET A 53 15.91 -2.25 6.21
N ALA A 54 16.87 -1.56 5.59
CA ALA A 54 18.29 -1.91 5.67
C ALA A 54 18.80 -1.91 7.12
N ASN A 55 18.46 -0.88 7.90
CA ASN A 55 18.85 -0.79 9.31
C ASN A 55 18.21 -1.89 10.18
N MET A 56 17.04 -2.37 9.81
CA MET A 56 16.35 -3.47 10.49
C MET A 56 16.85 -4.86 10.05
N GLY A 57 17.65 -4.95 8.97
CA GLY A 57 18.04 -6.21 8.36
C GLY A 57 16.92 -6.90 7.56
N SER A 58 15.89 -6.16 7.16
CA SER A 58 14.79 -6.68 6.34
C SER A 58 15.01 -6.37 4.85
N THR A 59 15.70 -7.25 4.14
CA THR A 59 15.99 -7.10 2.70
C THR A 59 14.71 -7.05 1.85
N ALA A 60 13.75 -7.93 2.13
CA ALA A 60 12.44 -7.94 1.47
C ALA A 60 11.31 -7.75 2.48
N SER A 61 10.18 -7.19 2.02
CA SER A 61 8.99 -7.02 2.84
C SER A 61 7.69 -7.22 2.06
N LEU A 62 6.74 -7.91 2.68
CA LEU A 62 5.35 -7.98 2.24
C LEU A 62 4.46 -7.41 3.35
N VAL A 63 3.64 -6.42 3.01
CA VAL A 63 2.74 -5.75 3.95
C VAL A 63 1.30 -5.92 3.46
N MET A 64 0.43 -6.38 4.35
CA MET A 64 -1.00 -6.56 4.09
C MET A 64 -1.83 -5.74 5.08
N SER A 65 -2.84 -5.04 4.59
CA SER A 65 -3.72 -4.21 5.40
C SER A 65 -4.79 -5.06 6.11
N VAL A 66 -4.97 -4.85 7.41
CA VAL A 66 -6.11 -5.37 8.17
C VAL A 66 -7.13 -4.24 8.32
N THR A 67 -8.26 -4.36 7.63
CA THR A 67 -9.36 -3.39 7.71
C THR A 67 -10.56 -4.00 8.41
N VAL A 68 -11.14 -3.26 9.35
CA VAL A 68 -12.40 -3.62 10.03
C VAL A 68 -13.51 -2.69 9.57
N ASN A 69 -14.74 -3.18 9.61
CA ASN A 69 -15.91 -2.33 9.47
C ASN A 69 -16.16 -1.66 10.82
N GLU A 70 -16.42 -0.36 10.83
CA GLU A 70 -17.00 0.34 11.96
C GLU A 70 -18.52 0.16 11.83
N GLU A 71 -19.10 -0.67 12.69
CA GLU A 71 -20.55 -0.80 12.82
C GLU A 71 -21.07 0.50 13.46
N GLY A 72 -21.84 1.26 12.70
CA GLY A 72 -22.85 2.14 13.29
C GLY A 72 -24.09 1.28 13.53
N ASP A 73 -24.61 1.30 14.75
CA ASP A 73 -26.04 1.06 14.99
C ASP A 73 -26.81 1.87 13.93
N ASP A 74 -27.47 1.18 12.99
CA ASP A 74 -28.76 1.58 12.41
C ASP A 74 -29.22 0.51 11.41
N ASP A 75 -30.14 -0.30 11.91
CA ASP A 75 -31.25 -0.87 11.16
C ASP A 75 -31.88 0.19 10.23
N THR A 76 -31.87 -0.01 8.92
CA THR A 76 -33.04 0.09 8.01
C THR A 76 -32.61 0.08 6.55
N GLY A 77 -33.41 -0.59 5.72
CA GLY A 77 -33.06 -1.02 4.38
C GLY A 77 -32.82 0.08 3.35
N SER A 78 -32.01 -0.25 2.33
CA SER A 78 -32.39 -0.13 0.92
C SER A 78 -31.21 -0.54 0.04
N ASP A 79 -31.45 -1.58 -0.75
CA ASP A 79 -30.60 -2.02 -1.83
C ASP A 79 -30.34 -0.90 -2.84
N GLN A 80 -29.10 -0.82 -3.34
CA GLN A 80 -28.63 -0.23 -4.61
C GLN A 80 -27.56 0.89 -4.58
N GLN A 81 -27.01 1.32 -3.44
CA GLN A 81 -25.86 2.27 -3.41
C GLN A 81 -24.58 1.71 -2.74
N GLN A 82 -24.36 0.40 -2.83
CA GLN A 82 -23.42 -0.32 -1.96
C GLN A 82 -21.92 -0.11 -2.22
N GLN A 83 -21.46 0.41 -3.38
CA GLN A 83 -20.01 0.47 -3.65
C GLN A 83 -19.31 1.75 -3.17
N GLN A 84 -19.99 2.90 -3.11
CA GLN A 84 -19.37 4.16 -2.64
C GLN A 84 -19.53 4.40 -1.14
N GLN A 85 -20.60 3.90 -0.51
CA GLN A 85 -20.79 4.03 0.94
C GLN A 85 -19.92 3.07 1.77
N GLN A 86 -19.52 1.91 1.23
CA GLN A 86 -18.68 0.94 1.95
C GLN A 86 -17.29 1.47 2.36
N GLN A 87 -16.77 2.54 1.75
CA GLN A 87 -15.50 3.12 2.18
C GLN A 87 -15.62 4.00 3.43
N ARG A 88 -16.82 4.55 3.73
CA ARG A 88 -17.03 5.45 4.88
C ARG A 88 -17.05 4.73 6.22
N GLY A 89 -17.45 3.46 6.24
CA GLY A 89 -17.50 2.63 7.45
C GLY A 89 -16.32 1.68 7.60
N ARG A 90 -15.18 1.90 6.93
CA ARG A 90 -14.02 1.01 7.03
C ARG A 90 -12.83 1.72 7.63
N LYS A 91 -12.15 1.05 8.57
CA LYS A 91 -10.98 1.56 9.26
C LYS A 91 -9.79 0.63 9.13
N LEU A 92 -8.61 1.21 8.92
CA LEU A 92 -7.35 0.48 8.99
C LEU A 92 -7.04 0.16 10.46
N TRP A 93 -7.34 -1.07 10.87
CA TRP A 93 -7.04 -1.57 12.21
C TRP A 93 -5.54 -1.73 12.41
N GLY A 94 -4.87 -2.37 11.46
CA GLY A 94 -3.44 -2.66 11.56
C GLY A 94 -2.85 -3.18 10.25
N LEU A 95 -1.61 -3.68 10.35
CA LEU A 95 -0.88 -4.27 9.23
C LEU A 95 -0.33 -5.64 9.66
N VAL A 96 -0.42 -6.61 8.78
CA VAL A 96 0.41 -7.83 8.84
C VAL A 96 1.66 -7.56 8.02
N VAL A 97 2.84 -7.70 8.63
CA VAL A 97 4.13 -7.38 8.01
C VAL A 97 5.00 -8.63 8.04
N CYS A 98 5.45 -9.05 6.87
CA CYS A 98 6.43 -10.12 6.69
C CYS A 98 7.77 -9.51 6.30
N HIS A 99 8.87 -10.04 6.85
CA HIS A 99 10.23 -9.69 6.47
C HIS A 99 10.98 -10.92 5.96
N HIS A 100 11.91 -10.70 5.04
CA HIS A 100 12.87 -11.71 4.60
C HIS A 100 14.28 -11.12 4.61
N THR A 101 15.26 -11.93 5.01
CA THR A 101 16.67 -11.51 5.11
C THR A 101 17.39 -11.53 3.77
N SER A 102 16.79 -12.14 2.74
CA SER A 102 17.25 -12.13 1.36
C SER A 102 16.16 -11.57 0.43
N PRO A 103 16.52 -11.16 -0.81
CA PRO A 103 15.53 -10.73 -1.78
C PRO A 103 14.46 -11.80 -2.03
N ARG A 104 13.19 -11.41 -2.07
CA ARG A 104 12.07 -12.35 -2.21
C ARG A 104 10.92 -11.74 -3.01
N PHE A 105 10.52 -12.43 -4.06
CA PHE A 105 9.26 -12.19 -4.77
C PHE A 105 8.28 -13.32 -4.45
N VAL A 106 7.00 -13.00 -4.28
CA VAL A 106 5.91 -13.96 -4.09
C VAL A 106 4.90 -13.76 -5.22
N PRO A 107 4.61 -14.79 -6.02
CA PRO A 107 3.67 -14.70 -7.15
C PRO A 107 2.21 -14.55 -6.72
#